data_AF-A0A9X2S6K9-F1
#
_entry.id   AF-A0A9X2S6K9-F1
#
_cell.length_a   1.000
_cell.length_b   1.000
_cell.length_c   1.000
_cell.angle_alpha   90.00
_cell.angle_beta   90.00
_cell.angle_gamma   90.00
#
_symmetry.space_group_name_H-M   'P 1'
#
loop_
_entity.id
_entity.type
_entity.pdbx_description
1 polymer ?
#
loop_
_entity_poly.entity_id
_entity_poly.type
_entity_poly.pdbx_seq_one_letter_code
_entity_poly.pdbx_strand_id
1 'polypeptide(L)'
;MKIFLSPQRSDRKIEYKFEKEKITVTTDNMSDTFDFSSMPDGIMYEVETILDINPIISAKRLEGVLYVELLNFIDENATEEEKFPNWQEV
;
A
#
# COMPACT_ATOMS: atom_id res chain seq x y z
N MET A 1 -1.53 6.28 10.23
CA MET A 1 -0.49 5.26 9.90
C MET A 1 0.48 5.85 8.88
N LYS A 2 1.63 5.23 8.59
CA LYS A 2 2.58 5.75 7.58
C LYS A 2 2.60 4.88 6.33
N ILE A 3 2.50 5.50 5.16
CA ILE A 3 2.44 4.82 3.86
C ILE A 3 3.62 5.22 2.99
N PHE A 4 4.18 4.24 2.28
CA PHE A 4 5.11 4.46 1.17
C PHE A 4 4.51 3.87 -0.10
N LEU A 5 4.34 4.70 -1.12
CA LEU A 5 3.76 4.32 -2.42
C LEU A 5 4.86 3.89 -3.38
N SER A 6 5.31 2.65 -3.29
CA SER A 6 6.43 2.10 -4.08
C SER A 6 6.13 2.13 -5.58
N PRO A 7 6.84 2.95 -6.37
CA PRO A 7 6.48 3.21 -7.75
C PRO A 7 6.81 2.05 -8.69
N GLN A 8 5.86 1.67 -9.53
CA GLN A 8 6.02 0.67 -10.58
C GLN A 8 5.38 1.16 -11.88
N ARG A 9 6.13 1.20 -12.99
CA ARG A 9 5.57 1.58 -14.30
C ARG A 9 4.50 0.58 -14.72
N SER A 10 3.29 1.06 -14.98
CA SER A 10 2.16 0.26 -15.49
C SER A 10 1.12 1.17 -16.13
N ASP A 11 0.36 0.65 -17.10
CA ASP A 11 -0.82 1.35 -17.65
C ASP A 11 -2.11 1.02 -16.88
N ARG A 12 -2.03 0.12 -15.89
CA ARG A 12 -3.13 -0.18 -14.95
C ARG A 12 -3.27 0.92 -13.91
N LYS A 13 -4.45 1.01 -13.29
CA LYS A 13 -4.70 1.89 -12.16
C LYS A 13 -4.86 1.10 -10.88
N ILE A 14 -4.33 1.66 -9.79
CA ILE A 14 -4.50 1.17 -8.43
C ILE A 14 -4.92 2.35 -7.56
N GLU A 15 -5.96 2.15 -6.77
CA GLU A 15 -6.52 3.18 -5.90
C GLU A 15 -6.56 2.68 -4.46
N TYR A 16 -6.32 3.61 -3.54
CA TYR A 16 -6.25 3.34 -2.11
C TYR A 16 -7.23 4.21 -1.34
N LYS A 17 -7.96 3.59 -0.43
CA LYS A 17 -8.71 4.28 0.61
C LYS A 17 -8.19 3.85 1.98
N PHE A 18 -7.88 4.84 2.80
CA PHE A 18 -7.34 4.66 4.13
C PHE A 18 -8.41 4.97 5.18
N GLU A 19 -8.61 4.05 6.12
CA GLU A 19 -9.50 4.24 7.27
C GLU A 19 -8.86 3.66 8.53
N LYS A 20 -8.26 4.53 9.37
CA LYS A 20 -7.46 4.13 10.54
C LYS A 20 -6.28 3.24 10.13
N GLU A 21 -6.32 1.95 10.46
CA GLU A 21 -5.32 0.94 10.08
C GLU A 21 -5.90 -0.08 9.09
N LYS A 22 -6.98 0.32 8.38
CA LYS A 22 -7.56 -0.43 7.27
C LYS A 22 -7.18 0.22 5.95
N ILE A 23 -6.82 -0.61 4.99
CA ILE A 23 -6.47 -0.22 3.63
C ILE A 23 -7.42 -0.95 2.70
N THR A 24 -8.29 -0.22 2.02
CA THR A 24 -9.09 -0.77 0.92
C THR A 24 -8.37 -0.43 -0.38
N VAL A 25 -8.05 -1.46 -1.15
CA VAL A 25 -7.39 -1.35 -2.44
C VAL A 25 -8.39 -1.67 -3.53
N THR A 26 -8.37 -0.89 -4.60
CA THR A 26 -9.16 -1.16 -5.81
C THR A 26 -8.21 -1.22 -7.00
N THR A 27 -8.22 -2.33 -7.73
CA THR A 27 -7.46 -2.50 -8.98
C THR A 27 -8.39 -3.04 -10.05
N ASP A 28 -8.42 -2.39 -11.21
CA ASP A 28 -9.33 -2.67 -12.30
C ASP A 28 -10.81 -2.74 -11.86
N ASN A 29 -11.35 -3.93 -11.60
CA ASN A 29 -12.74 -4.17 -11.17
C ASN A 29 -12.84 -4.99 -9.87
N MET A 30 -11.73 -5.15 -9.15
CA MET A 30 -11.67 -5.93 -7.91
C MET A 30 -11.22 -5.04 -6.76
N SER A 31 -11.73 -5.36 -5.57
CA SER A 31 -11.36 -4.66 -4.35
C SER A 31 -11.14 -5.65 -3.22
N ASP A 32 -10.17 -5.34 -2.38
CA ASP A 32 -9.83 -6.09 -1.17
C ASP A 32 -9.56 -5.11 -0.02
N THR A 33 -9.77 -5.55 1.21
CA THR A 33 -9.56 -4.72 2.41
C THR A 33 -8.68 -5.45 3.40
N PHE A 34 -7.56 -4.80 3.72
CA PHE A 34 -6.57 -5.28 4.67
C PHE A 34 -6.75 -4.56 6.00
N ASP A 35 -6.90 -5.30 7.10
CA ASP A 35 -7.07 -4.76 8.45
C ASP A 35 -5.86 -5.08 9.33
N PHE A 36 -5.02 -4.07 9.56
CA PHE A 36 -3.79 -4.20 10.36
C PHE A 36 -3.99 -3.84 11.84
N SER A 37 -5.23 -3.59 12.28
CA SER A 37 -5.55 -3.11 13.63
C SER A 37 -5.07 -4.06 14.74
N SER A 38 -4.94 -5.35 14.43
CA SER A 38 -4.49 -6.40 15.36
C SER A 38 -3.06 -6.88 15.13
N MET A 39 -2.36 -6.28 14.15
CA MET A 39 -0.99 -6.65 13.84
C MET A 39 -0.05 -6.25 15.00
N PRO A 40 0.68 -7.19 15.62
CA PRO A 40 1.66 -6.85 16.66
C PRO A 40 2.90 -6.17 16.07
N ASP A 41 3.76 -5.64 16.94
CA ASP A 41 5.10 -5.19 16.54
C ASP A 41 5.85 -6.31 15.82
N GLY A 42 6.43 -5.98 14.65
CA GLY A 42 7.02 -6.96 13.74
C GLY A 42 6.91 -6.54 12.29
N ILE A 43 7.27 -7.47 11.40
CA ILE A 43 7.19 -7.28 9.95
C ILE A 43 6.38 -8.44 9.36
N MET A 44 5.47 -8.11 8.45
CA MET A 44 4.65 -9.04 7.68
C MET A 44 4.94 -8.80 6.19
N TYR A 45 5.21 -9.90 5.50
CA TYR A 45 5.36 -9.98 4.05
C TYR A 45 4.27 -10.91 3.51
N GLU A 46 4.07 -10.90 2.18
CA GLU A 46 3.17 -11.85 1.50
C GLU A 46 1.75 -11.85 2.09
N VAL A 47 1.18 -10.66 2.31
CA VAL A 47 -0.19 -10.53 2.84
C VAL A 47 -1.18 -11.20 1.87
N GLU A 48 -1.97 -12.15 2.36
CA GLU A 48 -2.96 -12.84 1.52
C GLU A 48 -3.95 -11.84 0.91
N THR A 49 -4.26 -12.01 -0.37
CA THR A 49 -5.22 -11.17 -1.08
C THR A 49 -6.01 -11.96 -2.10
N ILE A 50 -7.21 -11.48 -2.41
CA ILE A 50 -8.01 -11.97 -3.55
C ILE A 50 -7.67 -11.24 -4.86
N LEU A 51 -6.84 -10.20 -4.81
CA LEU A 51 -6.42 -9.44 -5.98
C LEU A 51 -5.48 -10.27 -6.86
N ASP A 52 -5.45 -9.95 -8.16
CA ASP A 52 -4.58 -10.62 -9.13
C ASP A 52 -3.10 -10.26 -8.94
N ILE A 53 -2.84 -9.14 -8.26
CA ILE A 53 -1.53 -8.70 -7.81
C ILE A 53 -1.61 -8.32 -6.33
N ASN A 54 -0.56 -8.62 -5.57
CA ASN A 54 -0.49 -8.24 -4.17
C ASN A 54 -0.11 -6.76 -4.04
N PRO A 55 -1.02 -5.89 -3.56
CA PRO A 55 -0.71 -4.48 -3.42
C PRO A 55 0.10 -4.17 -2.16
N ILE A 56 0.14 -5.09 -1.18
CA ILE A 56 0.88 -4.91 0.07
C ILE A 56 2.27 -5.53 -0.09
N ILE A 57 3.28 -4.69 -0.27
CA ILE A 57 4.67 -5.14 -0.39
C ILE A 57 5.18 -5.56 0.99
N SER A 58 4.96 -4.73 1.99
CA SER A 58 5.24 -5.07 3.38
C SER A 58 4.39 -4.24 4.35
N ALA A 59 4.06 -4.83 5.49
CA ALA A 59 3.55 -4.11 6.65
C ALA A 59 4.56 -4.29 7.80
N LYS A 60 4.88 -3.21 8.49
CA LYS A 60 5.80 -3.21 9.63
C LYS A 60 5.21 -2.37 10.76
N ARG A 61 5.11 -2.95 11.95
CA ARG A 61 4.81 -2.19 13.16
C ARG A 61 6.05 -2.11 14.04
N LEU A 62 6.42 -0.89 14.43
CA LEU A 62 7.56 -0.61 15.29
C LEU A 62 7.13 0.38 16.37
N GLU A 63 7.22 -0.05 17.63
CA GLU A 63 6.85 0.76 18.80
C GLU A 63 5.41 1.28 18.69
N GLY A 64 4.50 0.41 18.24
CA GLY A 64 3.09 0.75 18.05
C GLY A 64 2.77 1.52 16.75
N VAL A 65 3.76 2.03 16.02
CA VAL A 65 3.54 2.77 14.77
C VAL A 65 3.54 1.83 13.57
N LEU A 66 2.44 1.83 12.80
CA LEU A 66 2.29 1.06 11.57
C LEU A 66 2.87 1.80 10.35
N TYR A 67 3.74 1.11 9.63
CA TYR A 67 4.34 1.48 8.35
C TYR A 67 3.91 0.46 7.29
N VAL A 68 3.35 0.90 6.18
CA VAL A 68 2.94 0.01 5.08
C VAL A 68 3.56 0.49 3.76
N GLU A 69 4.24 -0.42 3.10
CA GLU A 69 4.71 -0.23 1.72
C GLU A 69 3.68 -0.82 0.75
N LEU A 70 3.20 0.03 -0.14
CA LEU A 70 2.13 -0.28 -1.09
C LEU A 70 2.64 -0.16 -2.52
N LEU A 71 2.21 -1.06 -3.40
CA LEU A 71 2.43 -0.97 -4.83
C LEU A 71 1.73 0.26 -5.41
N ASN A 72 2.43 1.12 -6.14
CA ASN A 72 1.83 2.27 -6.80
C ASN A 72 2.11 2.25 -8.30
N PHE A 73 1.06 2.10 -9.10
CA PHE A 73 1.21 2.17 -10.55
C PHE A 73 1.38 3.60 -11.00
N ILE A 74 2.50 3.87 -11.67
CA ILE A 74 2.83 5.17 -12.25
C ILE A 74 2.89 5.06 -13.77
N ASP A 75 2.54 6.15 -14.47
CA ASP A 75 2.66 6.21 -15.93
C ASP A 75 4.00 6.84 -16.38
N GLU A 76 4.19 6.99 -17.69
CA GLU A 76 5.42 7.57 -18.25
C GLU A 76 5.61 9.06 -17.90
N ASN A 77 4.49 9.77 -17.68
CA ASN A 77 4.42 11.19 -17.37
C ASN A 77 4.39 11.46 -15.86
N ALA A 78 4.53 10.42 -15.03
CA ALA A 78 4.55 10.53 -13.59
C ALA A 78 5.57 11.58 -13.11
N THR A 79 5.16 12.35 -12.12
CA THR A 79 5.95 13.41 -11.50
C THR A 79 7.18 12.85 -10.79
N GLU A 80 8.12 13.73 -10.46
CA GLU A 80 9.30 13.34 -9.68
C GLU A 80 8.92 12.83 -8.28
N GLU A 81 7.89 13.41 -7.67
CA GLU A 81 7.36 12.97 -6.37
C GLU A 81 6.75 11.56 -6.44
N GLU A 82 6.06 11.23 -7.54
CA GLU A 82 5.53 9.87 -7.75
C GLU A 82 6.64 8.86 -8.02
N LYS A 83 7.71 9.27 -8.72
CA LYS A 83 8.89 8.43 -9.02
C LYS A 83 9.81 8.24 -7.81
N PHE A 84 9.84 9.21 -6.90
CA PHE A 84 10.70 9.23 -5.71
C PHE A 84 9.90 9.65 -4.47
N PRO A 85 8.96 8.80 -4.03
CA PRO A 85 8.05 9.14 -2.94
C PRO A 85 8.76 9.13 -1.59
N ASN A 86 8.14 9.84 -0.64
CA ASN A 86 8.51 9.79 0.77
C ASN A 86 7.42 9.08 1.57
N TRP A 87 7.73 8.69 2.80
CA TRP A 87 6.71 8.21 3.74
C TRP A 87 5.71 9.33 4.08
N GLN A 88 4.42 9.02 4.00
CA GLN A 88 3.32 9.97 4.25
C GLN A 88 2.44 9.48 5.40
N GLU A 89 1.90 10.41 6.18
CA GLU A 89 0.90 10.10 7.21
C GLU A 89 -0.51 10.20 6.61
N VAL A 90 -1.34 9.19 6.89
CA VAL A 90 -2.73 9.05 6.44
C VAL A 90 -3.67 8.66 7.57
#